data_AF-A0A660RER9-F1
#
_entry.id   AF-A0A660RER9-F1
#
_cell.length_a   1.000
_cell.length_b   1.000
_cell.length_c   1.000
_cell.angle_alpha   90.00
_cell.angle_beta   90.00
_cell.angle_gamma   90.00
#
_symmetry.space_group_name_H-M   'P 1'
#
loop_
_entity.id
_entity.type
_entity.pdbx_description
1 polymer ?
#
loop_
_entity_poly.entity_id
_entity_poly.type
_entity_poly.pdbx_seq_one_letter_code
_entity_poly.pdbx_strand_id
1 'polypeptide(L)'
;ESHVHAAIYRETEALAIVHAHLIHATALSMVYDEIIPVDVEGSYHVRRVPVVEFEFGSGSEEMAEVIPEYLKNYEVIMIRGHGAVAVGETLEEAAFYCSSLENSSKIILDLMIAGKNPMDMIPERFKKW
;
A
#
# COMPACT_ATOMS: atom_id res chain seq x y z
N GLU A 1 -17.42 1.73 0.23
CA GLU A 1 -16.65 0.73 -0.54
C GLU A 1 -16.89 -0.71 -0.06
N SER A 2 -18.04 -1.00 0.57
CA SER A 2 -18.30 -2.31 1.16
C SER A 2 -18.36 -3.46 0.14
N HIS A 3 -18.76 -3.18 -1.12
CA HIS A 3 -18.76 -4.17 -2.18
C HIS A 3 -17.34 -4.55 -2.64
N VAL A 4 -16.39 -3.60 -2.59
CA VAL A 4 -14.97 -3.88 -2.84
C VAL A 4 -14.43 -4.86 -1.79
N HIS A 5 -14.73 -4.65 -0.51
CA HIS A 5 -14.40 -5.61 0.54
C HIS A 5 -15.02 -7.00 0.29
N ALA A 6 -16.28 -7.05 -0.15
CA ALA A 6 -16.95 -8.30 -0.46
C ALA A 6 -16.31 -9.05 -1.64
N ALA A 7 -15.81 -8.33 -2.64
CA ALA A 7 -15.07 -8.91 -3.76
C ALA A 7 -13.71 -9.46 -3.31
N ILE A 8 -12.97 -8.72 -2.49
CA ILE A 8 -11.69 -9.17 -1.92
C ILE A 8 -11.89 -10.49 -1.15
N TYR A 9 -12.86 -10.57 -0.24
CA TYR A 9 -13.14 -11.81 0.50
C TYR A 9 -13.55 -13.00 -0.38
N ARG A 10 -14.10 -12.74 -1.57
CA ARG A 10 -14.53 -13.80 -2.49
C ARG A 10 -13.37 -14.34 -3.31
N GLU A 11 -12.47 -13.47 -3.72
CA GLU A 11 -11.43 -13.75 -4.71
C GLU A 11 -10.03 -13.97 -4.11
N THR A 12 -9.86 -13.72 -2.81
CA THR A 12 -8.59 -13.92 -2.09
C THR A 12 -8.78 -14.79 -0.85
N GLU A 13 -7.67 -15.21 -0.24
CA GLU A 13 -7.67 -15.95 1.04
C GLU A 13 -7.67 -15.02 2.28
N ALA A 14 -7.90 -13.72 2.08
CA ALA A 14 -7.89 -12.74 3.16
C ALA A 14 -8.96 -13.04 4.22
N LEU A 15 -8.60 -12.95 5.50
CA LEU A 15 -9.53 -13.12 6.62
C LEU A 15 -9.87 -11.78 7.31
N ALA A 16 -9.06 -10.76 7.06
CA ALA A 16 -9.27 -9.40 7.52
C ALA A 16 -8.87 -8.39 6.43
N ILE A 17 -9.59 -7.27 6.37
CA ILE A 17 -9.35 -6.17 5.44
C ILE A 17 -9.39 -4.86 6.22
N VAL A 18 -8.37 -4.02 6.02
CA VAL A 18 -8.35 -2.64 6.51
C VAL A 18 -8.21 -1.71 5.33
N HIS A 19 -9.12 -0.75 5.23
CA HIS A 19 -9.01 0.38 4.31
C HIS A 19 -8.81 1.66 5.13
N ALA A 20 -7.83 2.49 4.74
CA ALA A 20 -7.48 3.71 5.46
C ALA A 20 -6.90 4.80 4.54
N HIS A 21 -7.19 6.06 4.84
CA HIS A 21 -6.64 7.22 4.12
C HIS A 21 -5.38 7.72 4.82
N LEU A 22 -4.26 7.07 4.52
CA LEU A 22 -2.96 7.30 5.12
C LEU A 22 -2.31 8.55 4.49
N ILE A 23 -2.20 9.66 5.22
CA ILE A 23 -1.91 10.97 4.60
C ILE A 23 -0.56 11.01 3.87
N HIS A 24 0.48 10.39 4.43
CA HIS A 24 1.80 10.38 3.80
C HIS A 24 1.84 9.43 2.60
N ALA A 25 1.25 8.23 2.74
CA ALA A 25 1.19 7.27 1.65
C ALA A 25 0.32 7.80 0.49
N THR A 26 -0.81 8.44 0.77
CA THR A 26 -1.65 9.11 -0.21
C THR A 26 -0.87 10.19 -0.95
N ALA A 27 -0.08 11.01 -0.25
CA ALA A 27 0.77 12.02 -0.90
C ALA A 27 1.81 11.40 -1.85
N LEU A 28 2.48 10.32 -1.43
CA LEU A 28 3.43 9.61 -2.30
C LEU A 28 2.73 8.95 -3.50
N SER A 29 1.53 8.41 -3.31
CA SER A 29 0.77 7.77 -4.39
C SER A 29 0.42 8.75 -5.51
N MET A 30 0.35 10.06 -5.24
CA MET A 30 0.10 11.06 -6.29
C MET A 30 1.33 11.31 -7.19
N VAL A 31 2.51 10.83 -6.79
CA VAL A 31 3.79 11.09 -7.48
C VAL A 31 4.39 9.81 -8.06
N TYR A 32 4.24 8.68 -7.37
CA TYR A 32 4.87 7.41 -7.73
C TYR A 32 3.84 6.35 -8.15
N ASP A 33 4.30 5.39 -8.96
CA ASP A 33 3.52 4.20 -9.37
C ASP A 33 3.70 3.02 -8.39
N GLU A 34 4.72 3.09 -7.54
CA GLU A 34 4.96 2.15 -6.45
C GLU A 34 5.62 2.89 -5.27
N ILE A 35 5.29 2.48 -4.05
CA ILE A 35 5.96 2.95 -2.83
C ILE A 35 6.87 1.82 -2.36
N ILE A 36 8.18 2.09 -2.33
CA ILE A 36 9.21 1.17 -1.84
C ILE A 36 9.71 1.70 -0.49
N PRO A 37 9.37 1.06 0.63
CA PRO A 37 9.93 1.40 1.93
C PRO A 37 11.46 1.39 1.93
N VAL A 38 12.05 2.39 2.56
CA VAL A 38 13.52 2.54 2.72
C VAL A 38 13.97 2.27 4.16
N ASP A 39 13.04 2.29 5.11
CA ASP A 39 13.28 1.94 6.49
C ASP A 39 13.27 0.43 6.70
N VAL A 40 13.79 0.00 7.84
CA VAL A 40 13.97 -1.43 8.15
C VAL A 40 12.64 -2.16 8.25
N GLU A 41 11.65 -1.58 8.93
CA GLU A 41 10.38 -2.26 9.22
C GLU A 41 9.60 -2.51 7.93
N GLY A 42 9.35 -1.44 7.17
CA GLY A 42 8.61 -1.53 5.91
C GLY A 42 9.31 -2.42 4.90
N SER A 43 10.65 -2.41 4.85
CA SER A 43 11.41 -3.27 3.93
C SER A 43 11.26 -4.77 4.22
N TYR A 44 11.01 -5.17 5.47
CA TYR A 44 10.82 -6.58 5.81
C TYR A 44 9.38 -7.06 5.57
N HIS A 45 8.40 -6.23 5.93
CA HIS A 45 7.00 -6.65 6.02
C HIS A 45 6.15 -6.23 4.83
N VAL A 46 6.37 -5.04 4.27
CA VAL A 46 5.56 -4.48 3.17
C VAL A 46 6.28 -4.57 1.83
N ARG A 47 7.61 -4.37 1.83
CA ARG A 47 8.56 -4.49 0.69
C ARG A 47 8.29 -3.55 -0.49
N ARG A 48 7.11 -3.65 -1.12
CA ARG A 48 6.70 -2.88 -2.30
C ARG A 48 5.19 -2.76 -2.30
N VAL A 49 4.69 -1.54 -2.43
CA VAL A 49 3.26 -1.24 -2.48
C VAL A 49 2.91 -0.68 -3.86
N PRO A 50 2.21 -1.45 -4.70
CA PRO A 50 1.69 -0.94 -5.97
C PRO A 50 0.74 0.24 -5.73
N VAL A 51 0.84 1.26 -6.58
CA VAL A 51 -0.15 2.33 -6.67
C VAL A 51 -1.02 2.07 -7.89
N VAL A 52 -2.29 1.77 -7.64
CA VAL A 52 -3.28 1.45 -8.67
C VAL A 52 -4.15 2.67 -8.93
N GLU A 53 -4.32 2.99 -10.21
CA GLU A 53 -5.14 4.12 -10.67
C GLU A 53 -6.44 3.61 -11.28
N PHE A 54 -7.52 4.33 -11.01
CA PHE A 54 -8.88 4.01 -11.44
C PHE A 54 -9.54 5.28 -11.97
N GLU A 55 -10.41 5.16 -12.98
CA GLU A 55 -11.16 6.31 -13.50
C GLU A 55 -12.08 6.88 -12.40
N PHE A 56 -12.73 5.99 -11.67
CA PHE A 56 -13.53 6.31 -10.48
C PHE A 56 -12.94 5.63 -9.26
N GLY A 57 -11.95 6.26 -8.65
CA GLY A 57 -11.19 5.72 -7.51
C GLY A 57 -11.94 5.67 -6.17
N SER A 58 -13.27 5.62 -6.14
CA SER A 58 -14.05 5.50 -4.92
C SER A 58 -15.28 4.61 -5.15
N GLY A 59 -15.19 3.35 -4.74
CA GLY A 59 -16.30 2.40 -4.78
C GLY A 59 -16.88 2.11 -6.18
N SER A 60 -16.06 2.13 -7.22
CA SER A 60 -16.46 1.68 -8.56
C SER A 60 -16.52 0.15 -8.67
N GLU A 61 -17.12 -0.36 -9.74
CA GLU A 61 -17.10 -1.80 -10.04
C GLU A 61 -15.71 -2.26 -10.49
N GLU A 62 -15.01 -1.41 -11.25
CA GLU A 62 -13.61 -1.62 -11.67
C GLU A 62 -12.70 -1.93 -10.47
N MET A 63 -12.88 -1.19 -9.35
CA MET A 63 -12.14 -1.47 -8.12
C MET A 63 -12.42 -2.87 -7.57
N ALA A 64 -13.67 -3.34 -7.60
CA ALA A 64 -14.03 -4.66 -7.12
C ALA A 64 -13.47 -5.78 -8.01
N GLU A 65 -13.25 -5.52 -9.30
CA GLU A 65 -12.63 -6.46 -10.24
C GLU A 65 -11.10 -6.50 -10.13
N VAL A 66 -10.46 -5.33 -9.98
CA VAL A 66 -9.00 -5.19 -10.09
C VAL A 66 -8.28 -5.36 -8.75
N ILE A 67 -8.80 -4.79 -7.66
CA ILE A 67 -8.12 -4.80 -6.36
C ILE A 67 -7.81 -6.22 -5.86
N PRO A 68 -8.72 -7.21 -5.96
CA PRO A 68 -8.41 -8.57 -5.52
C PRO A 68 -7.24 -9.22 -6.26
N GLU A 69 -7.04 -8.91 -7.55
CA GLU A 69 -5.92 -9.46 -8.33
C GLU A 69 -4.56 -9.00 -7.80
N TYR A 70 -4.47 -7.74 -7.34
CA TYR A 70 -3.27 -7.27 -6.66
C TYR A 70 -3.10 -7.92 -5.28
N LEU A 71 -4.17 -8.00 -4.50
CA LEU A 71 -4.11 -8.49 -3.12
C LEU A 71 -3.87 -10.00 -3.00
N LYS A 72 -3.84 -10.74 -4.12
CA LYS A 72 -3.30 -12.11 -4.20
C LYS A 72 -1.77 -12.16 -4.05
N ASN A 73 -1.08 -11.05 -4.34
CA ASN A 73 0.37 -10.98 -4.43
C ASN A 73 1.00 -9.93 -3.51
N TYR A 74 0.19 -9.02 -2.96
CA TYR A 74 0.62 -7.93 -2.10
C TYR A 74 -0.27 -7.83 -0.86
N GLU A 75 0.35 -7.63 0.29
CA GLU A 75 -0.35 -7.49 1.57
C GLU A 75 -1.10 -6.15 1.67
N VAL A 76 -0.64 -5.13 0.94
CA VAL A 76 -1.25 -3.81 0.87
C VAL A 76 -1.03 -3.19 -0.51
N ILE A 77 -2.05 -2.47 -0.99
CA ILE A 77 -1.97 -1.60 -2.17
C ILE A 77 -2.36 -0.17 -1.82
N MET A 78 -1.93 0.77 -2.65
CA MET A 78 -2.44 2.14 -2.65
C MET A 78 -3.36 2.36 -3.83
N ILE A 79 -4.48 3.04 -3.59
CA ILE A 79 -5.30 3.65 -4.64
C ILE A 79 -4.79 5.07 -4.84
N ARG A 80 -4.39 5.43 -6.07
CA ARG A 80 -3.79 6.74 -6.38
C ARG A 80 -4.65 7.89 -5.85
N GLY A 81 -4.08 8.71 -4.97
CA GLY A 81 -4.74 9.90 -4.43
C GLY A 81 -5.91 9.62 -3.49
N HIS A 82 -6.14 8.38 -3.07
CA HIS A 82 -7.25 8.00 -2.18
C HIS A 82 -6.76 7.43 -0.86
N GLY A 83 -6.37 6.15 -0.82
CA GLY A 83 -6.00 5.46 0.40
C GLY A 83 -5.46 4.06 0.16
N ALA A 84 -5.09 3.38 1.24
CA ALA A 84 -4.59 2.02 1.22
C ALA A 84 -5.72 1.01 1.38
N VAL A 85 -5.52 -0.18 0.82
CA VAL A 85 -6.29 -1.39 1.14
C VAL A 85 -5.30 -2.48 1.50
N ALA A 86 -5.37 -2.97 2.74
CA ALA A 86 -4.51 -4.02 3.27
C ALA A 86 -5.32 -5.25 3.66
N VAL A 87 -4.71 -6.43 3.50
CA VAL A 87 -5.27 -7.74 3.84
C VAL A 87 -4.37 -8.50 4.81
N GLY A 88 -4.96 -9.36 5.62
CA GLY A 88 -4.22 -10.24 6.54
C GLY A 88 -5.07 -11.38 7.08
N GLU A 89 -4.46 -12.24 7.88
CA GLU A 89 -5.12 -13.32 8.63
C GLU A 89 -5.90 -12.78 9.83
N THR A 90 -5.47 -11.64 10.38
CA THR A 90 -6.16 -10.95 11.48
C THR A 90 -6.28 -9.45 11.22
N LEU A 91 -7.18 -8.78 11.95
CA LEU A 91 -7.35 -7.33 11.86
C LEU A 91 -6.07 -6.60 12.30
N GLU A 92 -5.36 -7.13 13.29
CA GLU A 92 -4.09 -6.59 13.76
C GLU A 92 -3.01 -6.65 12.67
N GLU A 93 -2.97 -7.72 11.90
CA GLU A 93 -2.03 -7.87 10.79
C GLU A 93 -2.35 -6.89 9.65
N ALA A 94 -3.60 -6.83 9.20
CA ALA A 94 -4.02 -5.88 8.18
C ALA A 94 -3.80 -4.42 8.62
N ALA A 95 -4.06 -4.10 9.90
CA ALA A 95 -3.77 -2.79 10.47
C ALA A 95 -2.26 -2.51 10.57
N PHE A 96 -1.46 -3.53 10.85
CA PHE A 96 0.00 -3.43 10.89
C PHE A 96 0.56 -3.04 9.52
N TYR A 97 0.11 -3.63 8.42
CA TYR A 97 0.56 -3.24 7.07
C TYR A 97 0.24 -1.77 6.76
N CYS A 98 -0.96 -1.29 7.10
CA CYS A 98 -1.32 0.13 6.99
C CYS A 98 -0.40 1.02 7.84
N SER A 99 -0.15 0.64 9.10
CA SER A 99 0.73 1.40 10.01
C SER A 99 2.17 1.47 9.50
N SER A 100 2.69 0.34 9.02
CA SER A 100 4.05 0.23 8.51
C SER A 100 4.22 1.08 7.24
N LEU A 101 3.27 0.97 6.29
CA LEU A 101 3.25 1.78 5.07
C LEU A 101 3.20 3.28 5.38
N GLU A 102 2.36 3.72 6.30
CA GLU A 102 2.27 5.14 6.66
C GLU A 102 3.57 5.65 7.29
N ASN A 103 4.18 4.87 8.19
CA ASN A 103 5.44 5.23 8.81
C ASN A 103 6.58 5.31 7.78
N SER A 104 6.69 4.31 6.90
CA SER A 104 7.64 4.32 5.77
C SER A 104 7.43 5.52 4.87
N SER A 105 6.18 5.83 4.54
CA SER A 105 5.83 6.97 3.67
C SER A 105 6.22 8.30 4.30
N LYS A 106 6.02 8.46 5.62
CA LYS A 106 6.48 9.63 6.36
C LYS A 106 8.01 9.77 6.30
N ILE A 107 8.75 8.68 6.50
CA ILE A 107 10.22 8.68 6.44
C ILE A 107 10.70 9.11 5.03
N ILE A 108 10.09 8.57 3.97
CA ILE A 108 10.41 8.94 2.59
C ILE A 108 10.20 10.44 2.36
N LEU A 109 9.06 10.99 2.80
CA LEU A 109 8.77 12.42 2.65
C LEU A 109 9.75 13.29 3.47
N ASP A 110 10.07 12.90 4.70
CA ASP A 110 11.04 13.62 5.55
C ASP A 110 12.44 13.62 4.91
N LEU A 111 12.86 12.54 4.26
CA LEU A 111 14.11 12.47 3.49
C LEU A 111 14.09 13.43 2.29
N MET A 112 12.98 13.48 1.54
CA MET A 112 12.81 14.41 0.41
C MET A 112 12.87 15.87 0.88
N ILE A 113 12.23 16.20 2.00
CA ILE A 113 12.28 17.53 2.63
C ILE A 113 13.72 17.89 3.02
N ALA A 114 14.50 16.94 3.52
CA ALA A 114 15.91 17.11 3.83
C ALA A 114 16.83 17.19 2.59
N GLY A 115 16.27 17.19 1.38
CA GLY A 115 17.02 17.23 0.13
C GLY A 115 17.76 15.93 -0.19
N LYS A 116 17.32 14.80 0.38
CA LYS A 116 17.86 13.47 0.10
C LYS A 116 16.98 12.75 -0.92
N ASN A 117 17.59 11.96 -1.78
CA ASN A 117 16.87 11.04 -2.66
C ASN A 117 16.60 9.74 -1.89
N PRO A 118 15.32 9.37 -1.63
CA PRO A 118 14.99 8.13 -0.92
C PRO A 118 15.54 6.88 -1.61
N MET A 119 15.65 6.88 -2.94
CA MET A 119 16.15 5.72 -3.71
C MET A 119 17.60 5.35 -3.36
N ASP A 120 18.40 6.30 -2.88
CA ASP A 120 19.77 6.06 -2.41
C ASP A 120 19.80 5.26 -1.10
N MET A 121 18.69 5.23 -0.36
CA MET A 121 18.56 4.58 0.94
C MET A 121 18.02 3.15 0.84
N ILE A 122 17.54 2.72 -0.34
CA ILE A 122 17.04 1.35 -0.55
C ILE A 122 18.18 0.36 -0.27
N PRO A 123 18.07 -0.51 0.75
CA PRO A 123 19.13 -1.44 1.06
C PRO A 123 19.40 -2.40 -0.11
N GLU A 124 20.67 -2.64 -0.43
CA GLU A 124 21.11 -3.43 -1.60
C GLU A 124 20.48 -4.82 -1.65
N ARG A 125 20.23 -5.43 -0.49
CA ARG A 125 19.58 -6.75 -0.36
C ARG A 125 18.16 -6.78 -0.91
N PHE A 126 17.47 -5.65 -0.96
CA PHE A 126 16.09 -5.53 -1.45
C PHE A 126 16.01 -5.06 -2.91
N LYS A 127 17.11 -4.59 -3.51
CA LYS A 127 17.16 -4.21 -4.95
C LYS A 127 17.05 -5.40 -5.91
N LYS A 128 17.20 -6.63 -5.41
CA LYS A 128 17.18 -7.88 -6.20
C LYS A 128 15.81 -8.57 -6.21
N TRP A 129 14.82 -7.98 -5.53
CA TRP A 129 13.50 -8.54 -5.27
C TRP A 129 12.46 -7.69 -6.02
#